data_AF-A0A927PY09-F1
#
_entry.id   AF-A0A927PY09-F1
#
_cell.length_a   1.000
_cell.length_b   1.000
_cell.length_c   1.000
_cell.angle_alpha   90.00
_cell.angle_beta   90.00
_cell.angle_gamma   90.00
#
_symmetry.space_group_name_H-M   'P 1'
#
loop_
_entity.id
_entity.type
_entity.pdbx_description
1 polymer ?
#
loop_
_entity_poly.entity_id
_entity_poly.type
_entity_poly.pdbx_seq_one_letter_code
_entity_poly.pdbx_strand_id
1 'polypeptide(L)'
;MRRQTRIGVSLSAAIVIAWLAIHITGIFFWRWTVQTAPVGIAMIVVQTWLSTGLFIVAHDAMHGALAPRHPRLNRAIGATCLSLYACLSYATLLPQHHLHHAKTGRTGDPDFHGGDPRLIGWFMQFFRTYYSHGQIVRITVMALIYTLLLGAPLGNIVVFWAVPALGAVAQLFVFGTWLPHRDRAEPFKDSHRAHSIEVGPALSLLTCFHFGGYHHEHHLSPGTPWWGLPARRRALAVRDADG
;
A
#
# COMPACT_ATOMS: atom_id res chain seq x y z
N MET A 1 6.21 21.28 10.81
CA MET A 1 4.85 20.67 10.78
C MET A 1 3.96 21.19 9.65
N ARG A 2 3.72 22.50 9.47
CA ARG A 2 2.89 23.01 8.34
C ARG A 2 3.41 22.60 6.95
N ARG A 3 4.74 22.55 6.77
CA ARG A 3 5.38 22.05 5.54
C ARG A 3 5.07 20.58 5.27
N GLN A 4 5.15 19.73 6.32
CA GLN A 4 4.85 18.31 6.23
C GLN A 4 3.40 18.07 5.79
N THR A 5 2.44 18.77 6.41
CA THR A 5 1.03 18.70 6.02
C THR A 5 0.82 19.06 4.55
N ARG A 6 1.44 20.15 4.07
CA ARG A 6 1.32 20.54 2.65
C ARG A 6 1.85 19.46 1.72
N ILE A 7 3.05 18.93 1.98
CA ILE A 7 3.64 17.88 1.14
C ILE A 7 2.76 16.62 1.17
N GLY A 8 2.36 16.15 2.35
CA GLY A 8 1.58 14.94 2.48
C GLY A 8 0.22 15.02 1.79
N VAL A 9 -0.50 16.13 1.96
CA VAL A 9 -1.78 16.35 1.29
C VAL A 9 -1.59 16.46 -0.22
N SER A 10 -0.59 17.22 -0.70
CA SER A 10 -0.33 17.37 -2.14
C SER A 10 0.05 16.06 -2.81
N LEU A 11 0.93 15.25 -2.20
CA LEU A 11 1.30 13.94 -2.74
C LEU A 11 0.13 12.96 -2.73
N SER A 12 -0.66 12.95 -1.65
CA SER A 12 -1.87 12.13 -1.57
C SER A 12 -2.87 12.49 -2.67
N ALA A 13 -3.11 13.79 -2.88
CA ALA A 13 -3.97 14.28 -3.95
C ALA A 13 -3.44 13.90 -5.34
N ALA A 14 -2.12 14.03 -5.58
CA ALA A 14 -1.52 13.65 -6.84
C ALA A 14 -1.69 12.15 -7.16
N ILE A 15 -1.48 11.27 -6.16
CA ILE A 15 -1.68 9.82 -6.31
C ILE A 15 -3.15 9.52 -6.61
N VAL A 16 -4.09 10.12 -5.85
CA VAL A 16 -5.53 9.91 -6.04
C VAL A 16 -5.99 10.40 -7.41
N ILE A 17 -5.55 11.58 -7.85
CA ILE A 17 -5.91 12.15 -9.16
C ILE A 17 -5.35 11.29 -10.29
N ALA A 18 -4.08 10.88 -10.21
CA ALA A 18 -3.48 10.01 -11.22
C ALA A 18 -4.18 8.65 -11.30
N TRP A 19 -4.51 8.07 -10.14
CA TRP A 19 -5.24 6.81 -10.06
C TRP A 19 -6.64 6.93 -10.67
N LEU A 20 -7.37 8.01 -10.35
CA LEU A 20 -8.70 8.27 -10.91
C LEU A 20 -8.65 8.53 -12.41
N ALA A 21 -7.63 9.23 -12.90
CA ALA A 21 -7.47 9.48 -14.32
C ALA A 21 -7.35 8.17 -15.13
N ILE A 22 -6.48 7.24 -14.69
CA ILE A 22 -6.34 5.93 -15.34
C ILE A 22 -7.57 5.07 -15.11
N HIS A 23 -8.13 5.05 -13.90
CA HIS A 23 -9.31 4.26 -13.57
C HIS A 23 -10.51 4.66 -14.45
N ILE A 24 -10.81 5.96 -14.52
CA ILE A 24 -11.94 6.47 -15.30
C ILE A 24 -11.69 6.28 -16.80
N THR A 25 -10.50 6.66 -17.29
CA THR A 25 -10.15 6.51 -18.72
C THR A 25 -10.18 5.05 -19.15
N GLY A 26 -9.55 4.18 -18.37
CA GLY A 26 -9.46 2.74 -18.59
C GLY A 26 -10.84 2.08 -18.61
N ILE A 27 -11.68 2.38 -17.62
CA ILE A 27 -12.98 1.73 -17.48
C ILE A 27 -13.97 2.19 -18.55
N PHE A 28 -14.14 3.50 -18.71
CA PHE A 28 -15.26 4.05 -19.48
C PHE A 28 -14.92 4.37 -20.93
N PHE A 29 -13.65 4.62 -21.24
CA PHE A 29 -13.26 5.19 -22.53
C PHE A 29 -12.27 4.31 -23.32
N TRP A 30 -11.65 3.32 -22.68
CA TRP A 30 -10.64 2.50 -23.32
C TRP A 30 -11.22 1.50 -24.33
N ARG A 31 -10.59 1.44 -25.51
CA ARG A 31 -10.92 0.51 -26.58
C ARG A 31 -9.71 -0.35 -26.91
N TRP A 32 -9.87 -1.66 -26.85
CA TRP A 32 -8.80 -2.61 -27.13
C TRP A 32 -8.65 -2.84 -28.64
N THR A 33 -7.47 -2.53 -29.15
CA THR A 33 -6.97 -2.90 -30.49
C THR A 33 -5.51 -3.34 -30.35
N VAL A 34 -4.93 -3.89 -31.42
CA VAL A 34 -3.50 -4.23 -31.43
C VAL A 34 -2.63 -3.00 -31.16
N GLN A 35 -3.04 -1.82 -31.63
CA GLN A 35 -2.32 -0.57 -31.47
C GLN A 35 -2.46 0.03 -30.07
N THR A 36 -3.62 -0.08 -29.44
CA THR A 36 -3.82 0.45 -28.08
C THR A 36 -3.33 -0.51 -27.00
N ALA A 37 -3.26 -1.81 -27.27
CA ALA A 37 -2.86 -2.82 -26.30
C ALA A 37 -1.60 -2.49 -25.48
N PRO A 38 -0.47 -2.05 -26.07
CA PRO A 38 0.73 -1.69 -25.31
C PRO A 38 0.50 -0.57 -24.28
N VAL A 39 -0.27 0.46 -24.66
CA VAL A 39 -0.60 1.58 -23.75
C VAL A 39 -1.55 1.11 -22.65
N GLY A 40 -2.51 0.24 -22.97
CA GLY A 40 -3.41 -0.36 -21.99
C GLY A 40 -2.65 -1.19 -20.95
N ILE A 41 -1.67 -1.98 -21.38
CA ILE A 41 -0.78 -2.74 -20.49
C ILE A 41 0.03 -1.80 -19.60
N ALA A 42 0.61 -0.73 -20.16
CA ALA A 42 1.33 0.27 -19.37
C ALA A 42 0.42 0.93 -18.33
N MET A 43 -0.82 1.28 -18.69
CA MET A 43 -1.83 1.81 -17.77
C MET A 43 -2.14 0.83 -16.65
N ILE A 44 -2.29 -0.48 -16.92
CA ILE A 44 -2.54 -1.50 -15.88
C ILE A 44 -1.37 -1.59 -14.90
N VAL A 45 -0.12 -1.57 -15.39
CA VAL A 45 1.08 -1.61 -14.54
C VAL A 45 1.17 -0.36 -13.67
N VAL A 46 0.97 0.82 -14.25
CA VAL A 46 0.95 2.08 -13.50
C VAL A 46 -0.20 2.12 -12.50
N GLN A 47 -1.38 1.63 -12.88
CA GLN A 47 -2.54 1.55 -12.00
C GLN A 47 -2.31 0.60 -10.83
N THR A 48 -1.56 -0.48 -11.05
CA THR A 48 -1.14 -1.40 -9.98
C THR A 48 -0.26 -0.66 -8.99
N TRP A 49 0.78 0.03 -9.47
CA TRP A 49 1.66 0.82 -8.62
C TRP A 49 0.94 1.95 -7.89
N LEU A 50 0.02 2.67 -8.56
CA LEU A 50 -0.80 3.70 -7.91
C LEU A 50 -1.78 3.12 -6.89
N SER A 51 -2.28 1.90 -7.10
CA SER A 51 -3.14 1.20 -6.13
C SER A 51 -2.35 0.82 -4.87
N THR A 52 -1.09 0.37 -5.02
CA THR A 52 -0.14 0.25 -3.90
C THR A 52 0.05 1.60 -3.21
N GLY A 53 0.17 2.68 -3.98
CA GLY A 53 0.27 4.06 -3.48
C GLY A 53 -0.93 4.52 -2.65
N LEU A 54 -2.16 4.19 -3.06
CA LEU A 54 -3.36 4.47 -2.27
C LEU A 54 -3.28 3.81 -0.89
N PHE A 55 -2.83 2.55 -0.84
CA PHE A 55 -2.67 1.84 0.42
C PHE A 55 -1.56 2.46 1.28
N ILE A 56 -0.42 2.84 0.69
CA ILE A 56 0.68 3.50 1.41
C ILE A 56 0.25 4.87 1.96
N VAL A 57 -0.53 5.64 1.22
CA VAL A 57 -1.12 6.89 1.73
C VAL A 57 -2.04 6.60 2.92
N ALA A 58 -2.87 5.56 2.84
CA ALA A 58 -3.72 5.18 3.96
C ALA A 58 -2.92 4.70 5.17
N HIS A 59 -1.86 3.94 4.96
CA HIS A 59 -0.92 3.51 5.98
C HIS A 59 -0.27 4.72 6.69
N ASP A 60 0.28 5.67 5.94
CA ASP A 60 0.89 6.88 6.53
C ASP A 60 -0.15 7.72 7.29
N ALA A 61 -1.39 7.72 6.83
CA ALA A 61 -2.51 8.32 7.56
C ALA A 61 -2.80 7.61 8.90
N MET A 62 -2.66 6.29 8.97
CA MET A 62 -2.82 5.52 10.22
C MET A 62 -1.80 5.94 11.29
N HIS A 63 -0.58 6.31 10.89
CA HIS A 63 0.42 6.90 11.78
C HIS A 63 0.29 8.42 11.98
N GLY A 64 -0.65 9.08 11.30
CA GLY A 64 -0.79 10.53 11.31
C GLY A 64 0.34 11.27 10.59
N ALA A 65 1.17 10.59 9.80
CA ALA A 65 2.38 11.12 9.18
C ALA A 65 2.08 12.17 8.10
N LEU A 66 0.93 12.07 7.41
CA LEU A 66 0.57 13.02 6.35
C LEU A 66 0.30 14.41 6.91
N ALA A 67 -0.51 14.50 7.97
CA ALA A 67 -0.92 15.76 8.60
C ALA A 67 -0.87 15.68 10.14
N PRO A 68 0.31 15.76 10.78
CA PRO A 68 0.48 15.40 12.19
C PRO A 68 -0.38 16.16 13.21
N ARG A 69 -0.83 17.37 12.88
CA ARG A 69 -1.72 18.18 13.75
C ARG A 69 -3.21 18.03 13.43
N HIS A 70 -3.57 17.20 12.45
CA HIS A 70 -4.92 17.10 11.91
C HIS A 70 -5.36 15.62 11.80
N PRO A 71 -5.63 14.94 12.93
CA PRO A 71 -5.99 13.52 12.92
C PRO A 71 -7.25 13.22 12.10
N ARG A 72 -8.24 14.13 12.10
CA ARG A 72 -9.44 14.00 11.27
C ARG A 72 -9.12 14.03 9.78
N LEU A 73 -8.15 14.86 9.36
CA LEU A 73 -7.73 14.94 7.97
C LEU A 73 -7.01 13.66 7.52
N ASN A 74 -6.11 13.11 8.35
CA ASN A 74 -5.49 11.81 8.06
C ASN A 74 -6.55 10.72 7.90
N ARG A 75 -7.49 10.61 8.85
CA ARG A 75 -8.57 9.62 8.79
C ARG A 75 -9.40 9.77 7.50
N ALA A 76 -9.75 10.99 7.11
CA ALA A 76 -10.49 11.25 5.88
C ALA A 76 -9.70 10.81 4.64
N ILE A 77 -8.43 11.22 4.52
CA ILE A 77 -7.57 10.85 3.39
C ILE A 77 -7.38 9.33 3.32
N GLY A 78 -7.04 8.69 4.43
CA GLY A 78 -6.81 7.25 4.48
C GLY A 78 -8.07 6.45 4.19
N ALA A 79 -9.23 6.86 4.73
CA ALA A 79 -10.50 6.21 4.43
C ALA A 79 -10.89 6.33 2.94
N THR A 80 -10.67 7.51 2.33
CA THR A 80 -10.87 7.70 0.89
C THR A 80 -9.96 6.79 0.08
N CYS A 81 -8.66 6.74 0.39
CA CYS A 81 -7.71 5.92 -0.36
C CYS A 81 -8.03 4.42 -0.27
N LEU A 82 -8.38 3.92 0.92
CA LEU A 82 -8.82 2.53 1.10
C LEU A 82 -10.14 2.21 0.38
N SER A 83 -11.06 3.19 0.36
CA SER A 83 -12.33 3.04 -0.34
C SER A 83 -12.14 2.95 -1.85
N LEU A 84 -11.29 3.81 -2.42
CA LEU A 84 -10.93 3.80 -3.84
C LEU A 84 -10.18 2.52 -4.23
N TYR A 85 -9.23 2.10 -3.40
CA TYR A 85 -8.40 0.93 -3.65
C TYR A 85 -9.23 -0.33 -3.88
N ALA A 86 -10.03 -0.72 -2.89
CA ALA A 86 -10.85 -1.94 -2.97
C ALA A 86 -12.02 -1.91 -1.97
N CYS A 87 -12.60 -0.72 -1.72
CA CYS A 87 -13.67 -0.55 -0.74
C CYS A 87 -13.31 -1.06 0.67
N LEU A 88 -12.04 -0.94 1.07
CA LEU A 88 -11.53 -1.39 2.37
C LEU A 88 -11.98 -0.46 3.51
N SER A 89 -12.08 -1.00 4.73
CA SER A 89 -12.49 -0.26 5.92
C SER A 89 -11.28 0.27 6.69
N TYR A 90 -11.11 1.59 6.74
CA TYR A 90 -10.09 2.23 7.57
C TYR A 90 -10.25 1.90 9.06
N ALA A 91 -11.50 1.85 9.54
CA ALA A 91 -11.79 1.56 10.94
C ALA A 91 -11.40 0.13 11.33
N THR A 92 -11.42 -0.81 10.38
CA THR A 92 -11.02 -2.20 10.58
C THR A 92 -9.51 -2.37 10.46
N LEU A 93 -8.88 -1.71 9.48
CA LEU A 93 -7.44 -1.85 9.23
C LEU A 93 -6.56 -1.11 10.25
N LEU A 94 -6.97 0.07 10.73
CA LEU A 94 -6.20 0.85 11.70
C LEU A 94 -5.76 0.05 12.94
N PRO A 95 -6.66 -0.65 13.68
CA PRO A 95 -6.24 -1.42 14.85
C PRO A 95 -5.37 -2.63 14.49
N GLN A 96 -5.62 -3.28 13.34
CA GLN A 96 -4.79 -4.41 12.87
C GLN A 96 -3.37 -3.94 12.55
N HIS A 97 -3.24 -2.80 11.88
CA HIS A 97 -1.95 -2.20 11.56
C HIS A 97 -1.14 -1.85 12.82
N HIS A 98 -1.79 -1.26 13.83
CA HIS A 98 -1.12 -1.00 15.11
C HIS A 98 -0.78 -2.28 15.88
N LEU A 99 -1.61 -3.32 15.77
CA LEU A 99 -1.32 -4.63 16.36
C LEU A 99 -0.09 -5.26 15.72
N HIS A 100 0.05 -5.17 14.39
CA HIS A 100 1.25 -5.58 13.67
C HIS A 100 2.49 -4.89 14.23
N HIS A 101 2.50 -3.56 14.37
CA HIS A 101 3.64 -2.84 14.97
C HIS A 101 3.92 -3.23 16.43
N ALA A 102 2.89 -3.51 17.22
CA ALA A 102 3.05 -3.88 18.62
C ALA A 102 3.54 -5.33 18.81
N LYS A 103 3.23 -6.23 17.88
CA LYS A 103 3.50 -7.67 17.99
C LYS A 103 4.41 -8.21 16.88
N THR A 104 5.07 -7.34 16.12
CA THR A 104 5.76 -7.68 14.87
C THR A 104 6.55 -8.97 14.95
N GLY A 105 6.25 -9.90 14.05
CA GLY A 105 6.94 -11.18 13.92
C GLY A 105 6.75 -12.14 15.11
N ARG A 106 5.67 -11.98 15.89
CA ARG A 106 5.33 -12.82 17.05
C ARG A 106 3.88 -13.27 16.98
N THR A 107 3.51 -14.23 17.82
CA THR A 107 2.11 -14.63 18.02
C THR A 107 1.24 -13.43 18.36
N GLY A 108 0.14 -13.28 17.61
CA GLY A 108 -0.80 -12.16 17.73
C GLY A 108 -0.56 -11.01 16.74
N ASP A 109 0.53 -11.02 15.98
CA ASP A 109 0.69 -10.16 14.81
C ASP A 109 -0.20 -10.66 13.66
N PRO A 110 -1.15 -9.85 13.13
CA PRO A 110 -2.04 -10.27 12.05
C PRO A 110 -1.30 -10.59 10.75
N ASP A 111 -0.08 -10.05 10.58
CA ASP A 111 0.75 -10.21 9.40
C ASP A 111 1.78 -11.31 9.56
N PHE A 112 1.90 -11.94 10.74
CA PHE A 112 2.85 -13.02 10.96
C PHE A 112 2.32 -14.37 10.46
N HIS A 113 3.16 -15.15 9.77
CA HIS A 113 2.78 -16.38 9.07
C HIS A 113 2.23 -17.53 9.93
N GLY A 114 2.25 -17.40 11.27
CA GLY A 114 1.52 -18.25 12.21
C GLY A 114 1.71 -19.77 12.08
N GLY A 115 2.73 -20.22 11.34
CA GLY A 115 2.86 -21.61 10.90
C GLY A 115 3.67 -21.77 9.61
N ASP A 116 3.18 -21.30 8.46
CA ASP A 116 3.80 -21.56 7.15
C ASP A 116 4.55 -20.34 6.59
N PRO A 117 5.88 -20.24 6.74
CA PRO A 117 6.65 -19.08 6.27
C PRO A 117 6.83 -19.03 4.74
N ARG A 118 6.39 -20.06 4.00
CA ARG A 118 6.52 -20.09 2.54
C ARG A 118 5.63 -19.02 1.93
N LEU A 119 6.13 -18.37 0.88
CA LEU A 119 5.50 -17.22 0.22
C LEU A 119 4.00 -17.40 -0.02
N ILE A 120 3.59 -18.52 -0.61
CA ILE A 120 2.20 -18.76 -0.99
C ILE A 120 1.32 -19.03 0.24
N GLY A 121 1.77 -19.85 1.19
CA GLY A 121 1.01 -20.16 2.40
C GLY A 121 0.75 -18.90 3.22
N TRP A 122 1.80 -18.09 3.42
CA TRP A 122 1.70 -16.82 4.11
C TRP A 122 0.85 -15.80 3.35
N PHE A 123 0.98 -15.68 2.02
CA PHE A 123 0.13 -14.79 1.23
C PHE A 123 -1.35 -15.13 1.38
N MET A 124 -1.70 -16.42 1.36
CA MET A 124 -3.09 -16.86 1.51
C MET A 124 -3.63 -16.58 2.91
N GLN A 125 -2.82 -16.74 3.96
CA GLN A 125 -3.20 -16.32 5.30
C GLN A 125 -3.43 -14.81 5.36
N PHE A 126 -2.46 -14.00 4.91
CA PHE A 126 -2.54 -12.54 4.88
C PHE A 126 -3.81 -12.07 4.16
N PHE A 127 -4.07 -12.61 2.96
CA PHE A 127 -5.26 -12.29 2.20
C PHE A 127 -6.56 -12.62 2.95
N ARG A 128 -6.62 -13.79 3.61
CA ARG A 128 -7.80 -14.20 4.41
C ARG A 128 -8.01 -13.35 5.65
N THR A 129 -6.93 -12.90 6.30
CA THR A 129 -6.99 -12.02 7.49
C THR A 129 -7.71 -10.70 7.15
N TYR A 130 -7.44 -10.15 5.96
CA TYR A 130 -7.97 -8.84 5.55
C TYR A 130 -9.19 -8.91 4.64
N TYR A 131 -9.51 -10.09 4.12
CA TYR A 131 -10.71 -10.34 3.34
C TYR A 131 -11.99 -10.10 4.16
N SER A 132 -13.00 -9.53 3.50
CA SER A 132 -14.33 -9.32 4.07
C SER A 132 -15.41 -9.57 3.02
N HIS A 133 -16.42 -10.39 3.35
CA HIS A 133 -17.60 -10.56 2.50
C HIS A 133 -18.29 -9.22 2.19
N GLY A 134 -18.35 -8.32 3.18
CA GLY A 134 -18.92 -6.98 3.00
C GLY A 134 -18.13 -6.12 2.01
N GLN A 135 -16.80 -6.29 1.95
CA GLN A 135 -15.98 -5.64 0.93
C GLN A 135 -16.32 -6.14 -0.48
N ILE A 136 -16.46 -7.46 -0.65
CA ILE A 136 -16.83 -8.04 -1.94
C ILE A 136 -18.20 -7.52 -2.39
N VAL A 137 -19.19 -7.50 -1.50
CA VAL A 137 -20.51 -6.93 -1.81
C VAL A 137 -20.40 -5.48 -2.29
N ARG A 138 -19.61 -4.63 -1.61
CA ARG A 138 -19.42 -3.22 -2.04
C ARG A 138 -18.77 -3.10 -3.41
N ILE A 139 -17.72 -3.88 -3.69
CA ILE A 139 -17.05 -3.90 -5.00
C ILE A 139 -18.04 -4.36 -6.08
N THR A 140 -18.80 -5.44 -5.82
CA THR A 140 -19.80 -5.96 -6.76
C THR A 140 -20.88 -4.93 -7.05
N VAL A 141 -21.42 -4.26 -6.02
CA VAL A 141 -22.42 -3.18 -6.21
C VAL A 141 -21.85 -2.06 -7.07
N MET A 142 -20.61 -1.63 -6.83
CA MET A 142 -19.97 -0.58 -7.64
C MET A 142 -19.76 -1.03 -9.09
N ALA A 143 -19.31 -2.27 -9.32
CA ALA A 143 -19.15 -2.83 -10.65
C ALA A 143 -20.51 -2.92 -11.40
N LEU A 144 -21.58 -3.29 -10.69
CA LEU A 144 -22.94 -3.30 -11.23
C LEU A 144 -23.42 -1.89 -11.59
N ILE A 145 -23.14 -0.89 -10.75
CA ILE A 145 -23.44 0.52 -11.06
C ILE A 145 -22.69 0.95 -12.33
N TYR A 146 -21.39 0.66 -12.42
CA TYR A 146 -20.58 1.03 -13.58
C TYR A 146 -21.10 0.39 -14.86
N THR A 147 -21.46 -0.89 -14.83
CA THR A 147 -21.88 -1.58 -16.05
C THR A 147 -23.35 -1.32 -16.40
N LEU A 148 -24.27 -1.36 -15.44
CA LEU A 148 -25.71 -1.26 -15.69
C LEU A 148 -26.20 0.19 -15.80
N LEU A 149 -25.63 1.12 -15.04
CA LEU A 149 -26.08 2.53 -15.04
C LEU A 149 -25.20 3.42 -15.92
N LEU A 150 -23.89 3.14 -15.97
CA LEU A 150 -22.93 3.98 -16.69
C LEU A 150 -22.40 3.35 -17.99
N GLY A 151 -22.84 2.13 -18.33
CA GLY A 151 -22.50 1.47 -19.59
C GLY A 151 -21.04 1.01 -19.72
N ALA A 152 -20.30 0.89 -18.61
CA ALA A 152 -18.92 0.43 -18.64
C ALA A 152 -18.82 -1.06 -19.04
N PRO A 153 -17.92 -1.43 -19.96
CA PRO A 153 -17.65 -2.83 -20.26
C PRO A 153 -17.09 -3.55 -19.03
N LEU A 154 -17.70 -4.67 -18.64
CA LEU A 154 -17.25 -5.47 -17.49
C LEU A 154 -15.76 -5.86 -17.59
N GLY A 155 -15.29 -6.19 -18.80
CA GLY A 155 -13.88 -6.51 -19.04
C GLY A 155 -12.94 -5.36 -18.67
N ASN A 156 -13.31 -4.11 -18.97
CA ASN A 156 -12.50 -2.95 -18.60
C ASN A 156 -12.52 -2.71 -17.08
N ILE A 157 -13.65 -2.94 -16.41
CA ILE A 157 -13.71 -2.89 -14.93
C ILE A 157 -12.73 -3.90 -14.33
N VAL A 158 -12.75 -5.15 -14.81
CA VAL A 158 -11.83 -6.20 -14.31
C VAL A 158 -10.38 -5.80 -14.55
N VAL A 159 -10.04 -5.37 -15.76
CA VAL A 159 -8.65 -5.14 -16.17
C VAL A 159 -8.06 -3.84 -15.59
N PHE A 160 -8.85 -2.78 -15.44
CA PHE A 160 -8.36 -1.48 -14.92
C PHE A 160 -8.65 -1.26 -13.43
N TRP A 161 -9.38 -2.17 -12.76
CA TRP A 161 -9.61 -2.08 -11.32
C TRP A 161 -9.24 -3.35 -10.56
N ALA A 162 -9.86 -4.49 -10.87
CA ALA A 162 -9.65 -5.72 -10.10
C ALA A 162 -8.23 -6.26 -10.24
N VAL A 163 -7.71 -6.35 -11.46
CA VAL A 163 -6.33 -6.81 -11.73
C VAL A 163 -5.29 -5.91 -11.05
N PRO A 164 -5.33 -4.57 -11.19
CA PRO A 164 -4.46 -3.67 -10.45
C PRO A 164 -4.55 -3.80 -8.92
N ALA A 165 -5.75 -3.94 -8.37
CA ALA A 165 -5.93 -4.11 -6.93
C ALA A 165 -5.28 -5.42 -6.43
N LEU A 166 -5.45 -6.52 -7.17
CA LEU A 166 -4.82 -7.81 -6.87
C LEU A 166 -3.28 -7.75 -7.00
N GLY A 167 -2.78 -7.09 -8.04
CA GLY A 167 -1.34 -6.86 -8.20
C GLY A 167 -0.77 -6.04 -7.05
N ALA A 168 -1.50 -5.02 -6.60
CA ALA A 168 -1.09 -4.16 -5.50
C ALA A 168 -1.09 -4.88 -4.15
N VAL A 169 -2.07 -5.74 -3.84
CA VAL A 169 -2.01 -6.54 -2.59
C VAL A 169 -0.85 -7.53 -2.61
N ALA A 170 -0.54 -8.13 -3.77
CA ALA A 170 0.63 -8.98 -3.91
C ALA A 170 1.92 -8.18 -3.71
N GLN A 171 2.02 -6.98 -4.28
CA GLN A 171 3.15 -6.07 -4.10
C GLN A 171 3.32 -5.64 -2.63
N LEU A 172 2.25 -5.20 -1.98
CA LEU A 172 2.24 -4.85 -0.56
C LEU A 172 2.68 -6.03 0.31
N PHE A 173 2.16 -7.24 0.04
CA PHE A 173 2.56 -8.41 0.78
C PHE A 173 4.04 -8.74 0.59
N VAL A 174 4.55 -8.77 -0.65
CA VAL A 174 5.94 -9.13 -0.91
C VAL A 174 6.91 -8.15 -0.27
N PHE A 175 6.68 -6.83 -0.43
CA PHE A 175 7.63 -5.81 -0.02
C PHE A 175 7.34 -5.19 1.35
N GLY A 176 6.11 -5.31 1.86
CA GLY A 176 5.68 -4.79 3.14
C GLY A 176 5.50 -5.85 4.22
N THR A 177 5.44 -7.14 3.87
CA THR A 177 5.20 -8.21 4.85
C THR A 177 6.25 -9.32 4.73
N TRP A 178 6.31 -10.03 3.60
CA TRP A 178 7.11 -11.24 3.45
C TRP A 178 8.62 -10.98 3.45
N LEU A 179 9.13 -10.12 2.55
CA LEU A 179 10.57 -9.85 2.50
C LEU A 179 11.10 -9.21 3.79
N PRO A 180 10.42 -8.22 4.40
CA PRO A 180 10.92 -7.59 5.61
C PRO A 180 10.90 -8.51 6.84
N HIS A 181 9.89 -9.39 6.97
CA HIS A 181 9.66 -10.14 8.20
C HIS A 181 9.96 -11.64 8.12
N ARG A 182 10.31 -12.18 6.96
CA ARG A 182 10.80 -13.56 6.86
C ARG A 182 12.15 -13.68 7.56
N ASP A 183 12.36 -14.80 8.25
CA ASP A 183 13.66 -15.14 8.78
C ASP A 183 14.69 -15.29 7.64
N ARG A 184 15.92 -14.87 7.92
CA ARG A 184 17.08 -14.96 7.03
C ARG A 184 18.26 -15.55 7.81
N ALA A 185 19.35 -15.85 7.10
CA ALA A 185 20.60 -16.22 7.76
C ALA A 185 21.13 -15.07 8.65
N GLU A 186 20.95 -13.83 8.20
CA GLU A 186 21.19 -12.64 9.03
C GLU A 186 20.05 -12.50 10.05
N PRO A 187 20.34 -12.39 11.37
CA PRO A 187 19.32 -12.18 12.37
C PRO A 187 18.72 -10.76 12.29
N PHE A 188 17.52 -10.59 12.84
CA PHE A 188 16.95 -9.25 13.01
C PHE A 188 17.81 -8.38 13.93
N LYS A 189 17.97 -7.10 13.58
CA LYS A 189 18.79 -6.15 14.35
C LYS A 189 18.22 -5.84 15.74
N ASP A 190 16.90 -5.90 15.89
CA ASP A 190 16.21 -5.53 17.12
C ASP A 190 14.83 -6.20 17.25
N SER A 191 14.08 -5.78 18.28
CA SER A 191 12.77 -6.31 18.62
C SER A 191 11.64 -6.01 17.62
N HIS A 192 11.85 -5.12 16.65
CA HIS A 192 10.90 -4.83 15.58
C HIS A 192 10.88 -5.92 14.50
N ARG A 193 11.85 -6.86 14.51
CA ARG A 193 11.86 -8.05 13.65
C ARG A 193 11.61 -7.73 12.16
N ALA A 194 12.30 -6.72 11.66
CA ALA A 194 12.18 -6.24 10.28
C ALA A 194 13.55 -6.08 9.62
N HIS A 195 13.65 -6.47 8.36
CA HIS A 195 14.77 -6.17 7.46
C HIS A 195 14.36 -5.13 6.43
N SER A 196 15.31 -4.29 6.03
CA SER A 196 15.18 -3.46 4.84
C SER A 196 15.84 -4.15 3.64
N ILE A 197 15.26 -4.04 2.45
CA ILE A 197 15.83 -4.61 1.24
C ILE A 197 16.94 -3.68 0.71
N GLU A 198 18.07 -4.25 0.33
CA GLU A 198 19.20 -3.52 -0.24
C GLU A 198 18.96 -3.21 -1.73
N VAL A 199 18.24 -2.12 -1.99
CA VAL A 199 17.99 -1.62 -3.35
C VAL A 199 18.21 -0.12 -3.42
N GLY A 200 18.56 0.37 -4.62
CA GLY A 200 18.69 1.80 -4.86
C GLY A 200 17.38 2.58 -4.66
N PRO A 201 17.42 3.90 -4.40
CA PRO A 201 16.23 4.70 -4.09
C PRO A 201 15.12 4.62 -5.13
N ALA A 202 15.45 4.59 -6.43
CA ALA A 202 14.46 4.49 -7.50
C ALA A 202 13.69 3.16 -7.45
N LEU A 203 14.39 2.05 -7.29
CA LEU A 203 13.75 0.73 -7.18
C LEU A 203 12.95 0.61 -5.87
N SER A 204 13.45 1.18 -4.78
CA SER A 204 12.74 1.28 -3.51
C SER A 204 11.40 2.02 -3.63
N LEU A 205 11.34 3.10 -4.42
CA LEU A 205 10.10 3.82 -4.74
C LEU A 205 9.14 2.94 -5.55
N LEU A 206 9.66 2.25 -6.57
CA LEU A 206 8.86 1.40 -7.45
C LEU A 206 8.30 0.16 -6.75
N THR A 207 9.01 -0.39 -5.77
CA THR A 207 8.60 -1.64 -5.10
C THR A 207 7.49 -1.43 -4.10
N CYS A 208 7.54 -0.38 -3.26
CA CYS A 208 6.48 -0.11 -2.28
C CYS A 208 6.61 1.30 -1.67
N PHE A 209 6.82 2.33 -2.49
CA PHE A 209 6.93 3.71 -2.00
C PHE A 209 7.98 3.84 -0.87
N HIS A 210 9.17 3.29 -1.08
CA HIS A 210 10.24 3.22 -0.10
C HIS A 210 10.06 2.22 1.06
N PHE A 211 8.89 1.65 1.31
CA PHE A 211 8.75 0.65 2.38
C PHE A 211 9.59 -0.59 2.15
N GLY A 212 9.72 -1.08 0.92
CA GLY A 212 10.56 -2.25 0.64
C GLY A 212 12.03 -1.99 0.97
N GLY A 213 12.55 -0.84 0.55
CA GLY A 213 13.96 -0.51 0.78
C GLY A 213 14.27 0.07 2.16
N TYR A 214 13.27 0.43 2.96
CA TYR A 214 13.42 1.14 4.24
C TYR A 214 12.44 0.67 5.33
N HIS A 215 12.07 -0.62 5.33
CA HIS A 215 11.06 -1.17 6.23
C HIS A 215 11.48 -1.15 7.71
N HIS A 216 12.74 -1.46 8.00
CA HIS A 216 13.27 -1.40 9.37
C HIS A 216 13.24 0.04 9.90
N GLU A 217 13.60 1.02 9.07
CA GLU A 217 13.55 2.43 9.43
C GLU A 217 12.12 2.92 9.67
N HIS A 218 11.14 2.38 8.93
CA HIS A 218 9.73 2.61 9.18
C HIS A 218 9.34 2.12 10.58
N HIS A 219 9.67 0.88 10.94
CA HIS A 219 9.37 0.36 12.29
C HIS A 219 10.05 1.16 13.40
N LEU A 220 11.28 1.63 13.19
CA LEU A 220 11.98 2.52 14.13
C LEU A 220 11.36 3.91 14.25
N SER A 221 10.65 4.37 13.21
CA SER A 221 10.10 5.72 13.15
C SER A 221 8.79 5.78 12.35
N PRO A 222 7.68 5.19 12.86
CA PRO A 222 6.46 4.99 12.07
C PRO A 222 5.76 6.30 11.67
N GLY A 223 6.06 7.40 12.37
CA GLY A 223 5.58 8.74 12.02
C GLY A 223 6.34 9.40 10.86
N THR A 224 7.36 8.74 10.29
CA THR A 224 8.07 9.23 9.10
C THR A 224 7.30 8.81 7.85
N PRO A 225 6.88 9.76 7.00
CA PRO A 225 6.16 9.43 5.78
C PRO A 225 7.08 8.71 4.79
N TRP A 226 6.48 8.02 3.83
CA TRP A 226 7.16 7.21 2.84
C TRP A 226 8.29 7.94 2.08
N TRP A 227 8.07 9.20 1.69
CA TRP A 227 9.08 10.04 1.01
C TRP A 227 10.22 10.51 1.93
N GLY A 228 10.04 10.40 3.24
CA GLY A 228 11.02 10.80 4.26
C GLY A 228 11.96 9.68 4.68
N LEU A 229 11.62 8.41 4.43
CA LEU A 229 12.38 7.23 4.87
C LEU A 229 13.85 7.23 4.40
N PRO A 230 14.19 7.61 3.15
CA PRO A 230 15.59 7.69 2.73
C PRO A 230 16.41 8.70 3.55
N ALA A 231 15.81 9.83 3.91
CA ALA A 231 16.47 10.83 4.76
C ALA A 231 16.61 10.33 6.20
N ARG A 232 15.64 9.57 6.69
CA ARG A 232 15.69 8.95 8.02
C ARG A 232 16.84 7.96 8.14
N ARG A 233 17.05 7.08 7.16
CA ARG A 233 18.22 6.17 7.13
C ARG A 233 19.53 6.93 7.26
N ARG A 234 19.73 8.00 6.47
CA ARG A 234 20.96 8.80 6.52
C ARG A 234 21.19 9.42 7.91
N ALA A 235 20.13 9.91 8.55
CA ALA A 235 20.22 10.48 9.89
C ALA A 235 20.55 9.43 10.97
N LEU A 236 20.09 8.18 10.82
CA LEU A 236 20.44 7.08 11.72
C LEU A 236 21.90 6.67 11.54
N ALA A 237 22.38 6.54 10.30
CA ALA A 237 23.78 6.18 10.02
C ALA A 237 24.80 7.19 10.59
N VAL A 238 24.48 8.49 10.58
CA VAL A 238 25.33 9.51 11.22
C VAL A 238 25.36 9.34 12.73
N ARG A 239 24.21 9.07 13.35
CA ARG A 239 24.13 8.84 14.82
C ARG A 239 24.95 7.62 15.25
N ASP A 240 24.91 6.55 14.47
CA ASP A 240 25.66 5.32 14.77
C ASP A 240 27.18 5.50 14.54
N ALA A 241 27.59 6.48 13.74
CA ALA A 241 29.01 6.81 13.53
C ALA A 241 29.59 7.75 14.60
N ASP A 242 28.72 8.56 15.23
CA ASP A 242 29.09 9.56 16.23
C ASP A 242 28.96 9.04 17.69
N GLY A 243 28.49 7.81 17.90
CA GLY A 243 28.25 7.18 19.21
C GLY A 243 29.10 5.94 19.44
#